data_AF-A0A4R6EUC8-F1
#
_entry.id   AF-A0A4R6EUC8-F1
#
_cell.length_a   1.000
_cell.length_b   1.000
_cell.length_c   1.000
_cell.angle_alpha   90.00
_cell.angle_beta   90.00
_cell.angle_gamma   90.00
#
_symmetry.space_group_name_H-M   'P 1'
#
loop_
_entity.id
_entity.type
_entity.pdbx_description
1 polymer ?
#
loop_
_entity_poly.entity_id
_entity_poly.type
_entity_poly.pdbx_seq_one_letter_code
_entity_poly.pdbx_strand_id
1 'polypeptide(L)'
;MNSPVPLPVRRLPRQTLHHAWAPKLQRPILFSSAMQLRLWIMLEANPGVTSYCERPALSVEGVTEPLADFWVMRDGREQWLSIDDSADVHEPQPEAQTSRSAPDVEIISRKEIECHRIWIQNWMLLLPYLATGAHLIEPTLLANVVEFFDHSATIDEAEQHFPRIDPVLVRTAVIAGLHSGQLISPGLVTLAFSRHTRVNRYHRGETHEAQ
;
A
#
# COMPACT_ATOMS: atom_id res chain seq x y z
N MET A 1 -8.21 -7.05 -20.56
CA MET A 1 -6.82 -7.58 -20.62
C MET A 1 -6.68 -8.61 -19.51
N ASN A 2 -5.87 -9.65 -19.70
CA ASN A 2 -5.62 -10.62 -18.62
C ASN A 2 -4.82 -9.92 -17.50
N SER A 3 -5.31 -9.98 -16.26
CA SER A 3 -4.58 -9.46 -15.10
C SER A 3 -3.21 -10.15 -14.99
N PRO A 4 -2.14 -9.43 -14.63
CA PRO A 4 -0.83 -10.04 -14.46
C PRO A 4 -0.83 -11.07 -13.34
N VAL A 5 0.07 -12.04 -13.45
CA VAL A 5 0.24 -13.10 -12.45
C VAL A 5 1.59 -12.92 -11.76
N PRO A 6 1.68 -13.05 -10.43
CA PRO A 6 2.95 -12.86 -9.73
C PRO A 6 3.90 -14.02 -10.01
N LEU A 7 5.13 -13.71 -10.41
CA LEU A 7 6.18 -14.73 -10.53
C LEU A 7 6.73 -15.12 -9.16
N PRO A 8 7.08 -16.41 -8.95
CA PRO A 8 7.65 -16.88 -7.69
C PRO A 8 9.03 -16.26 -7.43
N VAL A 9 9.26 -15.77 -6.21
CA VAL A 9 10.54 -15.14 -5.83
C VAL A 9 11.67 -16.15 -5.90
N ARG A 10 12.70 -15.85 -6.70
CA ARG A 10 13.95 -16.62 -6.73
C ARG A 10 14.88 -16.05 -5.67
N ARG A 11 15.01 -16.76 -4.55
CA ARG A 11 15.85 -16.33 -3.43
C ARG A 11 17.33 -16.54 -3.76
N LEU A 12 18.12 -15.47 -3.72
CA LEU A 12 19.58 -15.56 -3.76
C LEU A 12 20.15 -16.02 -2.40
N PRO A 13 21.33 -16.65 -2.37
CA PRO A 13 21.98 -17.03 -1.12
C PRO A 13 22.11 -15.82 -0.18
N ARG A 14 21.73 -15.99 1.10
CA ARG A 14 21.73 -14.95 2.15
C ARG A 14 20.83 -13.74 1.90
N GLN A 15 19.98 -13.78 0.87
CA GLN A 15 18.98 -12.73 0.67
C GLN A 15 17.91 -12.79 1.76
N THR A 16 17.66 -11.64 2.36
CA THR A 16 16.53 -11.41 3.27
C THR A 16 15.26 -11.36 2.45
N LEU A 17 14.28 -12.17 2.83
CA LEU A 17 12.94 -12.12 2.28
C LEU A 17 12.03 -11.41 3.27
N HIS A 18 11.18 -10.53 2.77
CA HIS A 18 10.19 -9.82 3.57
C HIS A 18 8.81 -10.37 3.25
N HIS A 19 8.12 -10.88 4.27
CA HIS A 19 6.77 -11.44 4.15
C HIS A 19 5.78 -10.45 4.74
N ALA A 20 4.68 -10.21 4.04
CA ALA A 20 3.58 -9.39 4.53
C ALA A 20 2.24 -10.01 4.16
N TRP A 21 1.22 -9.76 4.97
CA TRP A 21 -0.17 -9.96 4.56
C TRP A 21 -0.62 -8.70 3.81
N ALA A 22 -1.27 -8.88 2.66
CA ALA A 22 -1.80 -7.81 1.82
C ALA A 22 -3.30 -7.64 2.03
N PRO A 23 -3.78 -6.69 2.85
CA PRO A 23 -5.22 -6.46 3.03
C PRO A 23 -5.98 -6.25 1.72
N LYS A 24 -5.45 -5.50 0.75
CA LYS A 24 -6.13 -5.30 -0.55
C LYS A 24 -6.23 -6.55 -1.42
N LEU A 25 -5.27 -7.48 -1.30
CA LEU A 25 -5.26 -8.72 -2.08
C LEU A 25 -5.79 -9.94 -1.32
N GLN A 26 -5.96 -9.83 0.00
CA GLN A 26 -6.36 -10.91 0.90
C GLN A 26 -5.46 -12.16 0.77
N ARG A 27 -4.15 -11.96 0.63
CA ARG A 27 -3.15 -13.03 0.53
C ARG A 27 -1.79 -12.59 1.09
N PRO A 28 -0.90 -13.53 1.44
CA PRO A 28 0.49 -13.18 1.69
C PRO A 28 1.20 -12.79 0.39
N ILE A 29 2.18 -11.90 0.53
CA ILE A 29 3.08 -11.45 -0.51
C ILE A 29 4.52 -11.51 -0.02
N LEU A 30 5.45 -11.59 -0.97
CA LEU A 30 6.85 -11.83 -0.69
C LEU A 30 7.73 -10.84 -1.46
N PHE A 31 8.65 -10.20 -0.75
CA PHE A 31 9.61 -9.27 -1.35
C PHE A 31 11.05 -9.74 -1.15
N SER A 32 11.87 -9.44 -2.15
CA SER A 32 13.28 -9.78 -2.19
C SER A 32 14.20 -8.61 -1.79
N SER A 33 13.64 -7.42 -1.58
CA SER A 33 14.37 -6.25 -1.08
C SER A 33 13.54 -5.40 -0.11
N ALA A 34 14.23 -4.61 0.71
CA ALA A 34 13.58 -3.65 1.59
C ALA A 34 12.90 -2.51 0.82
N MET A 35 13.40 -2.14 -0.37
CA MET A 35 12.78 -1.12 -1.21
C MET A 35 11.44 -1.58 -1.78
N GLN A 36 11.36 -2.84 -2.23
CA GLN A 36 10.09 -3.44 -2.66
C GLN A 36 9.06 -3.45 -1.53
N LEU A 37 9.47 -3.79 -0.30
CA LEU A 37 8.59 -3.72 0.87
C LEU A 37 8.10 -2.28 1.12
N ARG A 38 8.98 -1.29 1.03
CA ARG A 38 8.64 0.13 1.24
C ARG A 38 7.69 0.68 0.18
N LEU A 39 7.97 0.40 -1.09
CA LEU A 39 7.07 0.76 -2.18
C LEU A 39 5.71 0.08 -2.00
N TRP A 40 5.69 -1.21 -1.66
CA TRP A 40 4.44 -1.90 -1.38
C TRP A 40 3.64 -1.25 -0.24
N ILE A 41 4.28 -0.83 0.86
CA ILE A 41 3.60 -0.13 1.95
C ILE A 41 2.90 1.13 1.42
N MET A 42 3.54 1.90 0.54
CA MET A 42 2.93 3.08 -0.09
C MET A 42 1.72 2.69 -0.96
N LEU A 43 1.82 1.62 -1.76
CA LEU A 43 0.73 1.11 -2.59
C LEU A 43 -0.44 0.58 -1.75
N GLU A 44 -0.15 -0.15 -0.69
CA GLU A 44 -1.15 -0.70 0.23
C GLU A 44 -1.85 0.42 1.01
N ALA A 45 -1.12 1.46 1.41
CA ALA A 45 -1.64 2.61 2.13
C ALA A 45 -2.49 3.55 1.27
N ASN A 46 -2.24 3.63 -0.04
CA ASN A 46 -2.90 4.59 -0.92
C ASN A 46 -4.32 4.14 -1.28
N PRO A 47 -5.40 4.83 -0.86
CA PRO A 47 -6.78 4.37 -1.10
C PRO A 47 -7.17 4.35 -2.59
N GLY A 48 -6.48 5.10 -3.46
CA GLY A 48 -6.68 5.05 -4.91
C GLY A 48 -6.17 3.76 -5.56
N VAL A 49 -5.26 3.03 -4.90
CA VAL A 49 -4.80 1.72 -5.37
C VAL A 49 -5.79 0.63 -4.97
N THR A 50 -6.44 0.01 -5.94
CA THR A 50 -7.47 -1.02 -5.70
C THR A 50 -6.93 -2.44 -5.84
N SER A 51 -5.85 -2.63 -6.60
CA SER A 51 -5.19 -3.92 -6.79
C SER A 51 -3.75 -3.72 -7.25
N TYR A 52 -2.91 -4.72 -7.06
CA TYR A 52 -1.54 -4.74 -7.54
C TYR A 52 -1.04 -6.19 -7.64
N CYS A 53 0.09 -6.36 -8.32
CA CYS A 53 0.78 -7.62 -8.49
C CYS A 53 2.28 -7.38 -8.33
N GLU A 54 2.91 -8.06 -7.38
CA GLU A 54 4.37 -8.13 -7.27
C GLU A 54 4.94 -8.97 -8.40
N ARG A 55 6.11 -8.57 -8.93
CA ARG A 55 6.86 -9.28 -9.96
C ARG A 55 5.95 -9.78 -11.10
N PRO A 56 5.17 -8.88 -11.73
CA PRO A 56 4.15 -9.25 -12.70
C PRO A 56 4.76 -9.89 -13.93
N ALA A 57 4.15 -10.99 -14.37
CA ALA A 57 4.30 -11.51 -15.72
C ALA A 57 2.95 -11.47 -16.45
N LEU A 58 3.00 -11.18 -17.75
CA LEU A 58 1.86 -11.49 -18.61
C LEU A 58 1.78 -13.01 -18.73
N SER A 59 0.58 -13.57 -18.60
CA SER A 59 0.31 -15.01 -18.70
C SER A 59 0.62 -15.52 -20.12
N VAL A 60 1.90 -15.74 -20.37
CA VAL A 60 2.49 -16.31 -21.57
C VAL A 60 3.42 -17.41 -21.07
N GLU A 61 3.24 -18.62 -21.59
CA GLU A 61 4.08 -19.76 -21.23
C GLU A 61 5.56 -19.43 -21.45
N GLY A 62 6.40 -19.72 -20.45
CA GLY A 62 7.86 -19.58 -20.55
C GLY A 62 8.45 -18.26 -20.05
N VAL A 63 7.65 -17.29 -19.60
CA VAL A 63 8.20 -16.05 -18.99
C VAL A 63 8.80 -16.35 -17.62
N THR A 64 10.12 -16.19 -17.50
CA THR A 64 10.87 -16.43 -16.25
C THR A 64 11.29 -15.17 -15.51
N GLU A 65 11.18 -14.01 -16.18
CA GLU A 65 11.58 -12.71 -15.65
C GLU A 65 10.38 -11.78 -15.55
N PRO A 66 10.27 -11.00 -14.45
CA PRO A 66 9.17 -10.08 -14.30
C PRO A 66 9.34 -8.87 -15.22
N LEU A 67 8.22 -8.31 -15.68
CA LEU A 67 8.24 -7.12 -16.55
C LEU A 67 8.53 -5.82 -15.79
N ALA A 68 8.27 -5.83 -14.48
CA ALA A 68 8.48 -4.72 -13.57
C ALA A 68 8.59 -5.25 -12.13
N ASP A 69 8.83 -4.40 -11.13
CA ASP A 69 8.70 -4.80 -9.72
C ASP A 69 7.23 -4.94 -9.31
N PHE A 70 6.37 -4.04 -9.79
CA PHE A 70 4.93 -4.04 -9.52
C PHE A 70 4.12 -3.70 -10.77
N TRP A 71 2.96 -4.33 -10.88
CA TRP A 71 1.83 -3.80 -11.63
C TRP A 71 0.79 -3.28 -10.65
N VAL A 72 0.12 -2.17 -10.95
CA VAL A 72 -0.83 -1.52 -10.05
C VAL A 72 -2.05 -1.06 -10.83
N MET A 73 -3.24 -1.24 -10.24
CA MET A 73 -4.47 -0.57 -10.63
C MET A 73 -4.73 0.58 -9.66
N ARG A 74 -4.49 1.82 -10.12
CA ARG A 74 -4.63 3.05 -9.33
C ARG A 74 -5.62 3.99 -10.01
N ASP A 75 -6.67 4.40 -9.29
CA ASP A 75 -7.70 5.32 -9.78
C ASP A 75 -8.30 4.88 -11.13
N GLY A 76 -8.43 3.56 -11.32
CA GLY A 76 -8.94 2.94 -12.56
C GLY A 76 -7.93 2.90 -13.72
N ARG A 77 -6.65 3.22 -13.49
CA ARG A 77 -5.57 3.19 -14.48
C ARG A 77 -4.52 2.16 -14.12
N GLU A 78 -4.03 1.45 -15.14
CA GLU A 78 -2.92 0.50 -14.99
C GLU A 78 -1.58 1.23 -15.02
N GLN A 79 -0.68 0.86 -14.10
CA GLN A 79 0.69 1.37 -14.03
C GLN A 79 1.65 0.20 -13.81
N TRP A 80 2.84 0.30 -14.41
CA TRP A 80 3.94 -0.64 -14.23
C TRP A 80 5.09 0.10 -13.57
N LEU A 81 5.55 -0.37 -12.42
CA LEU A 81 6.52 0.33 -11.58
C LEU A 81 7.77 -0.55 -11.41
N SER A 82 8.94 0.01 -11.64
CA SER A 82 10.22 -0.60 -11.30
C SER A 82 11.03 0.33 -10.40
N ILE A 83 11.74 -0.25 -9.45
CA ILE A 83 12.58 0.48 -8.51
C ILE A 83 13.95 0.64 -9.15
N ASP A 84 14.43 1.87 -9.20
CA ASP A 84 15.83 2.12 -9.55
C ASP A 84 16.73 1.73 -8.37
N ASP A 85 17.36 0.56 -8.49
CA ASP A 85 18.34 0.06 -7.53
C ASP A 85 19.78 0.24 -8.04
N SER A 86 20.08 1.34 -8.76
CA SER A 86 21.42 1.69 -9.23
C SER A 86 22.39 2.05 -8.08
N ALA A 87 22.64 1.08 -7.20
CA ALA A 87 23.85 0.94 -6.41
C ALA A 87 24.69 -0.27 -6.89
N ASP A 88 24.13 -1.16 -7.72
CA ASP A 88 24.85 -2.28 -8.34
C ASP A 88 24.90 -2.13 -9.88
N VAL A 89 26.09 -2.41 -10.40
CA VAL A 89 26.60 -2.25 -11.77
C VAL A 89 25.55 -2.59 -12.85
N HIS A 90 25.25 -1.61 -13.71
CA HIS A 90 24.58 -1.86 -14.99
C HIS A 90 25.57 -2.55 -15.94
N GLU A 91 25.50 -3.87 -16.08
CA GLU A 91 25.83 -4.49 -17.36
C GLU A 91 24.58 -4.37 -18.25
N PRO A 92 24.65 -3.70 -19.40
CA PRO A 92 23.51 -3.59 -20.31
C PRO A 92 23.19 -4.98 -20.87
N GLN A 93 22.08 -5.57 -20.43
CA GLN A 93 21.55 -6.78 -21.06
C GLN A 93 20.87 -6.43 -22.39
N PRO A 94 21.05 -7.26 -23.44
CA PRO A 94 20.61 -6.94 -24.78
C PRO A 94 19.08 -7.00 -24.89
N GLU A 95 18.53 -6.04 -25.62
CA GLU A 95 17.12 -5.93 -25.96
C GLU A 95 16.62 -7.22 -26.65
N ALA A 96 16.00 -8.12 -25.90
CA ALA A 96 15.20 -9.20 -26.45
C ALA A 96 13.87 -8.60 -26.93
N GLN A 97 13.86 -8.17 -28.19
CA GLN A 97 12.68 -7.76 -28.93
C GLN A 97 11.66 -8.91 -28.94
N THR A 98 10.64 -8.82 -28.09
CA THR A 98 9.41 -9.61 -28.24
C THR A 98 8.31 -8.67 -28.71
N SER A 99 7.68 -9.04 -29.81
CA SER A 99 6.74 -8.25 -30.61
C SER A 99 5.35 -8.11 -29.97
N ARG A 100 5.33 -7.56 -28.75
CA ARG A 100 4.18 -6.96 -28.07
C ARG A 100 4.74 -5.69 -27.42
N SER A 101 4.16 -4.52 -27.69
CA SER A 101 4.63 -3.25 -27.11
C SER A 101 4.85 -3.48 -25.61
N ALA A 102 6.11 -3.41 -25.17
CA ALA A 102 6.42 -3.50 -23.75
C ALA A 102 5.58 -2.43 -23.03
N PRO A 103 5.01 -2.73 -21.86
CA PRO A 103 4.30 -1.72 -21.10
C PRO A 103 5.27 -0.58 -20.78
N ASP A 104 4.75 0.66 -20.76
CA ASP A 104 5.51 1.80 -20.27
C ASP A 104 5.76 1.61 -18.77
N VAL A 105 7.03 1.51 -18.37
CA VAL A 105 7.43 1.23 -16.98
C VAL A 105 7.93 2.52 -16.35
N GLU A 106 7.22 2.97 -15.33
CA GLU A 106 7.63 4.10 -14.50
C GLU A 106 8.74 3.65 -13.55
N ILE A 107 9.86 4.38 -13.59
CA ILE A 107 11.01 4.13 -12.72
C ILE A 107 10.87 4.99 -11.47
N ILE A 108 10.80 4.34 -10.31
CA ILE A 108 10.70 4.99 -9.00
C ILE A 108 12.07 4.95 -8.32
N SER A 109 12.61 6.13 -8.02
CA SER A 109 13.93 6.21 -7.40
C SER A 109 13.88 5.89 -5.90
N ARG A 110 14.98 5.37 -5.34
CA ARG A 110 15.14 5.22 -3.89
C ARG A 110 14.89 6.54 -3.15
N LYS A 111 15.31 7.66 -3.73
CA LYS A 111 15.12 8.99 -3.13
C LYS A 111 13.64 9.34 -3.02
N GLU A 112 12.83 9.05 -4.03
CA GLU A 112 11.37 9.27 -3.99
C GLU A 112 10.69 8.43 -2.91
N ILE A 113 11.09 7.18 -2.75
CA ILE A 113 10.58 6.31 -1.67
C ILE A 113 10.98 6.89 -0.30
N GLU A 114 12.23 7.32 -0.12
CA GLU A 114 12.72 7.86 1.15
C GLU A 114 12.12 9.23 1.50
N CYS A 115 11.67 10.02 0.51
CA CYS A 115 10.88 11.23 0.77
C CYS A 115 9.60 10.93 1.57
N HIS A 116 9.08 9.70 1.49
CA HIS A 116 7.87 9.24 2.18
C HIS A 116 8.16 8.45 3.47
N ARG A 117 9.39 8.51 4.01
CA ARG A 117 9.82 7.66 5.15
C ARG A 117 8.89 7.68 6.37
N ILE A 118 8.31 8.83 6.73
CA ILE A 118 7.44 8.95 7.91
C ILE A 118 6.10 8.27 7.63
N TRP A 119 5.52 8.53 6.46
CA TRP A 119 4.31 7.87 6.01
C TRP A 119 4.46 6.35 5.97
N ILE A 120 5.57 5.86 5.41
CA ILE A 120 5.91 4.43 5.38
C ILE A 120 6.01 3.87 6.81
N GLN A 121 6.74 4.53 7.70
CA GLN A 121 6.89 4.10 9.10
C GLN A 121 5.55 4.02 9.82
N ASN A 122 4.66 4.99 9.59
CA ASN A 122 3.32 4.97 10.16
C ASN A 122 2.54 3.76 9.65
N TRP A 123 2.48 3.56 8.33
CA TRP A 123 1.73 2.43 7.78
C TRP A 123 2.31 1.07 8.14
N MET A 124 3.63 0.95 8.36
CA MET A 124 4.20 -0.26 8.97
C MET A 124 3.60 -0.59 10.34
N LEU A 125 3.21 0.42 11.13
CA LEU A 125 2.54 0.24 12.42
C LEU A 125 1.03 0.00 12.29
N LEU A 126 0.40 0.56 11.24
CA LEU A 126 -1.05 0.46 11.03
C LEU A 126 -1.49 -0.84 10.35
N LEU A 127 -0.73 -1.32 9.36
CA LEU A 127 -1.07 -2.53 8.60
C LEU A 127 -1.32 -3.79 9.46
N PRO A 128 -0.60 -4.03 10.57
CA PRO A 128 -0.91 -5.14 11.47
C PRO A 128 -2.34 -5.12 12.01
N TYR A 129 -2.94 -3.96 12.26
CA TYR A 129 -4.34 -3.87 12.72
C TYR A 129 -5.31 -4.40 11.65
N LEU A 130 -5.02 -4.17 10.37
CA LEU A 130 -5.84 -4.68 9.28
C LEU A 130 -5.62 -6.18 9.06
N ALA A 131 -4.37 -6.63 9.13
CA ALA A 131 -4.02 -8.03 8.93
C ALA A 131 -4.65 -8.95 9.99
N THR A 132 -4.75 -8.50 11.25
CA THR A 132 -5.25 -9.33 12.36
C THR A 132 -6.65 -8.97 12.83
N GLY A 133 -7.10 -7.73 12.64
CA GLY A 133 -8.31 -7.21 13.28
C GLY A 133 -9.43 -6.82 12.31
N ALA A 134 -9.18 -6.62 11.01
CA ALA A 134 -10.19 -6.09 10.11
C ALA A 134 -11.46 -6.96 10.02
N HIS A 135 -11.31 -8.28 10.10
CA HIS A 135 -12.42 -9.23 10.07
C HIS A 135 -13.29 -9.22 11.34
N LEU A 136 -12.82 -8.58 12.42
CA LEU A 136 -13.55 -8.42 13.68
C LEU A 136 -14.41 -7.15 13.69
N ILE A 137 -14.28 -6.29 12.68
CA ILE A 137 -15.01 -5.03 12.62
C ILE A 137 -16.37 -5.25 11.97
N GLU A 138 -17.43 -5.06 12.76
CA GLU A 138 -18.78 -5.03 12.21
C GLU A 138 -18.96 -3.82 11.27
N PRO A 139 -19.68 -3.97 10.15
CA PRO A 139 -19.92 -2.85 9.22
C PRO A 139 -20.58 -1.63 9.87
N THR A 140 -21.43 -1.87 10.87
CA THR A 140 -22.09 -0.82 11.68
C THR A 140 -21.08 -0.03 12.51
N LEU A 141 -20.11 -0.69 13.13
CA LEU A 141 -19.05 -0.01 13.88
C LEU A 141 -18.21 0.87 12.96
N LEU A 142 -17.80 0.35 11.80
CA LEU A 142 -17.05 1.12 10.82
C LEU A 142 -17.82 2.37 10.37
N ALA A 143 -19.11 2.21 10.02
CA ALA A 143 -19.95 3.32 9.59
C ALA A 143 -20.06 4.40 10.69
N ASN A 144 -20.32 4.00 11.93
CA ASN A 144 -20.44 4.93 13.06
C ASN A 144 -19.12 5.65 13.34
N VAL A 145 -17.98 4.95 13.26
CA VAL A 145 -16.65 5.56 13.43
C VAL A 145 -16.36 6.56 12.31
N VAL A 146 -16.74 6.25 11.07
CA VAL A 146 -16.56 7.17 9.94
C VAL A 146 -17.43 8.42 10.08
N GLU A 147 -18.68 8.25 10.51
CA GLU A 147 -19.60 9.36 10.79
C GLU A 147 -19.11 10.25 11.95
N PHE A 148 -18.52 9.66 13.00
CA PHE A 148 -17.91 10.42 14.09
C PHE A 148 -16.89 11.45 13.57
N PHE A 149 -16.12 11.13 12.53
CA PHE A 149 -15.13 12.02 11.92
C PHE A 149 -15.70 12.99 10.87
N ASP A 150 -17.02 13.19 10.80
CA ASP A 150 -17.62 14.32 10.05
C ASP A 150 -17.06 15.69 10.51
N HIS A 151 -16.46 15.73 11.70
CA HIS A 151 -15.59 16.81 12.15
C HIS A 151 -14.18 16.29 12.44
N SER A 152 -13.21 17.20 12.41
CA SER A 152 -11.83 16.83 12.76
C SER A 152 -11.73 16.43 14.23
N ALA A 153 -11.26 15.21 14.48
CA ALA A 153 -11.03 14.68 15.82
C ALA A 153 -9.77 13.82 15.85
N THR A 154 -9.31 13.47 17.04
CA THR A 154 -8.19 12.56 17.28
C THR A 154 -8.68 11.12 17.45
N ILE A 155 -7.76 10.18 17.33
CA ILE A 155 -8.06 8.76 17.59
C ILE A 155 -8.43 8.55 19.06
N ASP A 156 -7.78 9.27 19.98
CA ASP A 156 -8.11 9.23 21.41
C ASP A 156 -9.55 9.68 21.68
N GLU A 157 -9.99 10.77 21.05
CA GLU A 157 -11.38 11.25 21.16
C GLU A 157 -12.39 10.24 20.61
N ALA A 158 -12.07 9.53 19.52
CA ALA A 158 -12.91 8.46 19.00
C ALA A 158 -12.99 7.28 19.99
N GLU A 159 -11.88 6.83 20.55
CA GLU A 159 -11.85 5.76 21.56
C GLU A 159 -12.70 6.12 22.80
N GLN A 160 -12.67 7.38 23.23
CA GLN A 160 -13.49 7.88 24.33
C GLN A 160 -14.99 7.98 23.97
N HIS A 161 -15.32 8.27 22.71
CA HIS A 161 -16.71 8.38 22.24
C HIS A 161 -17.44 7.04 22.21
N PHE A 162 -16.72 5.92 22.03
CA PHE A 162 -17.28 4.56 22.02
C PHE A 162 -16.88 3.76 23.27
N PRO A 163 -17.25 4.17 24.50
CA PRO A 163 -16.71 3.61 25.74
C PRO A 163 -17.12 2.15 26.02
N ARG A 164 -18.09 1.61 25.27
CA ARG A 164 -18.55 0.22 25.37
C ARG A 164 -17.88 -0.72 24.36
N ILE A 165 -17.08 -0.19 23.45
CA ILE A 165 -16.34 -0.94 22.44
C ILE A 165 -14.87 -0.99 22.87
N ASP A 166 -14.20 -2.10 22.62
CA ASP A 166 -12.76 -2.19 22.85
C ASP A 166 -12.04 -1.08 22.05
N PRO A 167 -11.20 -0.25 22.69
CA PRO A 167 -10.45 0.81 22.01
C PRO A 167 -9.63 0.31 20.82
N VAL A 168 -9.15 -0.92 20.85
CA VAL A 168 -8.41 -1.54 19.74
C VAL A 168 -9.33 -1.74 18.53
N LEU A 169 -10.60 -2.13 18.72
CA LEU A 169 -11.56 -2.28 17.62
C LEU A 169 -11.96 -0.91 17.05
N VAL A 170 -12.16 0.09 17.89
CA VAL A 170 -12.40 1.48 17.45
C VAL A 170 -11.24 1.96 16.59
N ARG A 171 -10.00 1.82 17.09
CA ARG A 171 -8.78 2.19 16.37
C ARG A 171 -8.64 1.42 15.06
N THR A 172 -8.93 0.12 15.06
CA THR A 172 -8.90 -0.71 13.83
C THR A 172 -9.92 -0.21 12.82
N ALA A 173 -11.12 0.19 13.24
CA ALA A 173 -12.13 0.80 12.37
C ALA A 173 -11.65 2.15 11.80
N VAL A 174 -10.96 3.00 12.59
CA VAL A 174 -10.32 4.22 12.07
C VAL A 174 -9.30 3.88 10.98
N ILE A 175 -8.44 2.90 11.22
CA ILE A 175 -7.40 2.48 10.28
C ILE A 175 -8.03 1.89 9.00
N ALA A 176 -9.10 1.11 9.13
CA ALA A 176 -9.86 0.59 7.98
C ALA A 176 -10.51 1.73 7.18
N GLY A 177 -11.03 2.75 7.85
CA GLY A 177 -11.55 3.97 7.22
C GLY A 177 -10.47 4.73 6.46
N LEU A 178 -9.26 4.87 7.03
CA LEU A 178 -8.11 5.49 6.35
C LEU A 178 -7.66 4.68 5.12
N HIS A 179 -7.56 3.35 5.26
CA HIS A 179 -7.11 2.44 4.21
C HIS A 179 -8.08 2.36 3.03
N SER A 180 -9.39 2.45 3.30
CA SER A 180 -10.44 2.50 2.28
C SER A 180 -10.68 3.89 1.70
N GLY A 181 -10.01 4.93 2.21
CA GLY A 181 -10.16 6.31 1.76
C GLY A 181 -11.46 7.01 2.22
N GLN A 182 -12.18 6.42 3.18
CA GLN A 182 -13.34 7.06 3.82
C GLN A 182 -12.90 8.13 4.84
N LEU A 183 -11.70 7.96 5.41
CA LEU A 183 -11.05 8.89 6.31
C LEU A 183 -9.72 9.34 5.73
N ILE A 184 -9.26 10.52 6.15
CA ILE A 184 -7.95 11.07 5.81
C ILE A 184 -7.25 11.59 7.06
N SER A 185 -5.92 11.57 7.02
CA SER A 185 -5.08 12.22 8.03
C SER A 185 -3.85 12.82 7.35
N PRO A 186 -3.86 14.13 7.03
CA PRO A 186 -2.69 14.80 6.45
C PRO A 186 -1.45 14.69 7.34
N GLY A 187 -1.65 14.63 8.66
CA GLY A 187 -0.58 14.47 9.65
C GLY A 187 0.18 13.14 9.51
N LEU A 188 -0.45 12.06 9.03
CA LEU A 188 0.23 10.77 8.85
C LEU A 188 1.35 10.81 7.80
N VAL A 189 1.37 11.81 6.93
CA VAL A 189 2.42 11.95 5.92
C VAL A 189 3.72 12.49 6.53
N THR A 190 3.61 13.39 7.52
CA THR A 190 4.73 14.21 8.01
C THR A 190 5.02 14.06 9.50
N LEU A 191 4.08 13.53 10.28
CA LEU A 191 4.18 13.35 11.74
C LEU A 191 4.09 11.87 12.10
N ALA A 192 4.77 11.48 13.18
CA ALA A 192 4.69 10.12 13.69
C ALA A 192 3.28 9.81 14.23
N PHE A 193 2.79 8.61 13.91
CA PHE A 193 1.50 8.12 14.37
C PHE A 193 1.43 8.05 15.89
N SER A 194 0.35 8.60 16.44
CA SER A 194 -0.01 8.48 17.86
C SER A 194 -1.54 8.55 18.05
N ARG A 195 -2.02 8.39 19.28
CA ARG A 195 -3.45 8.58 19.59
C ARG A 195 -3.93 10.03 19.38
N HIS A 196 -3.02 11.00 19.36
CA HIS A 196 -3.33 12.40 19.05
C HIS A 196 -3.33 12.70 17.55
N THR A 197 -3.13 11.69 16.69
CA THR A 197 -3.24 11.86 15.23
C THR A 197 -4.65 12.32 14.90
N ARG A 198 -4.75 13.47 14.22
CA ARG A 198 -6.04 14.00 13.77
C ARG A 198 -6.50 13.31 12.50
N VAL A 199 -7.78 12.97 12.45
CA VAL A 199 -8.45 12.30 11.35
C VAL A 199 -9.71 13.08 11.03
N ASN A 200 -10.04 13.14 9.74
CA ASN A 200 -11.26 13.74 9.23
C ASN A 200 -11.90 12.77 8.24
N ARG A 201 -13.20 12.85 8.05
CA ARG A 201 -13.87 12.16 6.95
C ARG A 201 -13.44 12.77 5.61
N TYR A 202 -13.27 11.90 4.62
CA TYR A 202 -13.05 12.35 3.25
C TYR A 202 -14.37 12.82 2.64
N HIS A 203 -14.47 14.11 2.29
CA HIS A 203 -15.58 14.65 1.53
C HIS A 203 -15.14 14.88 0.08
N ARG A 204 -15.73 14.12 -0.86
CA ARG A 204 -15.45 14.25 -2.30
C ARG A 204 -15.97 15.61 -2.79
N GLY A 205 -15.08 16.60 -2.84
CA GLY A 205 -15.40 17.99 -3.17
C GLY A 205 -14.28 18.98 -2.82
N GLU A 206 -13.40 18.59 -1.90
CA GLU A 206 -12.14 19.29 -1.64
C GLU A 206 -11.06 18.67 -2.54
N THR A 207 -10.81 19.31 -3.69
CA THR A 207 -9.68 18.98 -4.56
C THR A 207 -8.38 19.15 -3.78
N HIS A 208 -7.75 18.03 -3.40
CA HIS A 208 -6.32 18.02 -3.12
C HIS A 208 -5.63 17.26 -4.24
N GLU A 209 -4.73 17.97 -4.91
CA GLU A 209 -3.81 17.45 -5.91
C GLU A 209 -3.07 16.22 -5.38
N ALA A 210 -2.78 15.33 -6.33
CA ALA A 210 -2.11 14.05 -6.17
C ALA A 210 -1.06 14.03 -5.04
N GLN A 211 -1.27 13.11 -4.10
CA GLN A 211 -0.20 12.50 -3.29
C GLN A 211 0.22 11.19 -3.94
#